data_AF-A0A1Q7UDM3-F1
#
_entry.id   AF-A0A1Q7UDM3-F1
#
_cell.length_a   1.000
_cell.length_b   1.000
_cell.length_c   1.000
_cell.angle_alpha   90.00
_cell.angle_beta   90.00
_cell.angle_gamma   90.00
#
_symmetry.space_group_name_H-M   'P 1'
#
loop_
_entity.id
_entity.type
_entity.pdbx_description
1 polymer ?
#
loop_
_entity_poly.entity_id
_entity_poly.type
_entity_poly.pdbx_seq_one_letter_code
_entity_poly.pdbx_strand_id
1 'polypeptide(L)'
;MLTPSERHVEPTTRRWREHGFDPVVVAASPYRHAAPISVVADRLRAGGVGFVVLDCIGFQRSQRDALQAALDVPVIVANLLVARVVAELLST
;
A
#
# COMPACT_ATOMS: atom_id res chain seq x y z
N MET A 1 5.24 -0.81 -1.05
CA MET A 1 4.05 -1.66 -0.85
C MET A 1 3.80 -1.84 0.63
N LEU A 2 2.55 -1.74 1.09
CA LEU A 2 2.14 -2.28 2.38
C LEU A 2 1.39 -3.59 2.17
N THR A 3 1.73 -4.60 2.97
CA THR A 3 1.10 -5.92 2.96
C THR A 3 0.63 -6.28 4.38
N PRO A 4 -0.42 -7.10 4.59
CA PRO A 4 -1.12 -7.13 5.88
C PRO A 4 -0.37 -7.85 7.00
N SER A 5 0.70 -8.58 6.71
CA SER A 5 1.59 -9.19 7.71
C SER A 5 2.85 -9.75 7.07
N GLU A 6 3.84 -10.10 7.90
CA GLU A 6 5.15 -10.62 7.47
C GLU A 6 5.05 -11.84 6.54
N ARG A 7 4.09 -12.74 6.77
CA ARG A 7 3.87 -13.91 5.90
C ARG A 7 3.57 -13.58 4.43
N HIS A 8 3.13 -12.34 4.16
CA HIS A 8 2.78 -11.90 2.81
C HIS A 8 3.91 -11.12 2.14
N VAL A 9 5.00 -10.80 2.84
CA VAL A 9 6.12 -10.02 2.28
C VAL A 9 6.69 -10.70 1.05
N GLU A 10 7.06 -11.98 1.16
CA GLU A 10 7.65 -12.72 0.05
C GLU A 10 6.66 -12.91 -1.12
N PRO A 11 5.42 -13.39 -0.92
CA PRO A 11 4.43 -13.46 -2.00
C PRO A 11 4.13 -12.12 -2.68
N THR A 12 3.98 -11.03 -1.91
CA THR A 12 3.78 -9.69 -2.46
C THR A 12 4.98 -9.25 -3.28
N THR A 13 6.20 -9.43 -2.75
CA THR A 13 7.44 -9.07 -3.44
C THR A 13 7.54 -9.78 -4.78
N ARG A 14 7.35 -11.10 -4.80
CA ARG A 14 7.39 -11.91 -6.01
C ARG A 14 6.36 -11.45 -7.05
N ARG A 15 5.09 -11.30 -6.65
CA ARG A 15 4.01 -10.90 -7.56
C ARG A 15 4.30 -9.57 -8.26
N TRP A 16 4.79 -8.58 -7.52
CA TRP A 16 5.06 -7.26 -8.10
C TRP A 16 6.32 -7.27 -8.99
N ARG A 17 7.33 -8.09 -8.68
CA ARG A 17 8.47 -8.32 -9.57
C ARG A 17 8.08 -9.00 -10.87
N GLU A 18 7.14 -9.94 -10.84
CA GLU A 18 6.59 -10.58 -12.05
C GLU A 18 5.90 -9.56 -12.99
N HIS A 19 5.47 -8.42 -12.46
CA HIS A 19 4.91 -7.29 -13.23
C HIS A 19 5.93 -6.17 -13.53
N GLY A 20 7.23 -6.42 -13.35
CA GLY A 20 8.30 -5.49 -13.72
C GLY A 20 8.57 -4.37 -12.72
N PHE A 21 8.02 -4.42 -11.52
CA PHE A 21 8.31 -3.47 -10.45
C PHE A 21 9.46 -3.97 -9.57
N ASP A 22 10.18 -3.05 -8.94
CA ASP A 22 11.12 -3.36 -7.83
C ASP A 22 10.52 -2.87 -6.50
N PRO A 23 9.72 -3.72 -5.81
CA PRO A 23 8.94 -3.28 -4.67
C PRO A 23 9.75 -3.29 -3.37
N VAL A 24 9.73 -2.16 -2.65
CA VAL A 24 10.00 -2.16 -1.21
C VAL A 24 8.72 -2.60 -0.49
N VAL A 25 8.74 -3.75 0.18
CA VAL A 25 7.56 -4.32 0.86
C VAL A 25 7.69 -4.17 2.37
N VAL A 26 6.69 -3.55 2.98
CA VAL A 26 6.59 -3.35 4.43
C VAL A 26 5.34 -4.06 4.94
N ALA A 27 5.49 -4.94 5.92
CA ALA A 27 4.36 -5.53 6.61
C ALA A 27 3.73 -4.51 7.57
N ALA A 28 2.43 -4.29 7.44
CA ALA A 28 1.63 -3.47 8.33
C ALA A 28 0.20 -4.00 8.36
N SER A 29 -0.29 -4.38 9.55
CA SER A 29 -1.67 -4.84 9.70
C SER A 29 -2.65 -3.75 9.25
N PRO A 30 -3.64 -4.05 8.39
CA PRO A 30 -4.72 -3.12 8.08
C PRO A 30 -5.70 -2.96 9.26
N TYR A 31 -5.60 -3.84 10.26
CA TYR A 31 -6.47 -3.90 11.43
C TYR A 31 -5.72 -3.40 12.69
N ARG A 32 -6.34 -3.56 13.87
CA ARG A 32 -5.76 -3.13 15.16
C ARG A 32 -4.33 -3.67 15.36
N HIS A 33 -3.50 -2.90 16.09
CA HIS A 33 -2.08 -3.16 16.40
C HIS A 33 -1.13 -3.09 15.20
N ALA A 34 -1.47 -2.26 14.21
CA ALA A 34 -0.51 -1.89 13.17
C ALA A 34 0.70 -1.17 13.78
N ALA A 35 1.86 -1.33 13.13
CA ALA A 35 3.02 -0.48 13.42
C ALA A 35 2.62 1.00 13.26
N PRO A 36 3.20 1.92 14.06
CA PRO A 36 2.97 3.34 13.88
C PRO A 36 3.24 3.78 12.43
N ILE A 37 2.41 4.69 11.91
CA ILE A 37 2.56 5.19 10.52
C ILE A 37 3.95 5.78 10.29
N SER A 38 4.55 6.43 11.28
CA SER A 38 5.92 6.95 11.20
C SER A 38 6.94 5.85 10.88
N VAL A 39 6.89 4.72 11.59
CA VAL A 39 7.78 3.57 11.38
C VAL A 39 7.62 3.01 9.96
N VAL A 40 6.37 2.90 9.49
CA VAL A 40 6.10 2.44 8.11
C VAL A 40 6.65 3.45 7.09
N ALA A 41 6.40 4.73 7.29
CA ALA A 41 6.86 5.80 6.42
C ALA A 41 8.40 5.84 6.35
N ASP A 42 9.09 5.71 7.47
CA ASP A 42 10.56 5.73 7.52
C ASP A 42 11.17 4.57 6.73
N ARG A 43 10.61 3.35 6.86
CA ARG A 43 11.05 2.19 6.06
C ARG A 43 10.83 2.41 4.56
N LEU A 44 9.71 3.04 4.18
CA LEU A 44 9.42 3.35 2.77
C LEU A 44 10.36 4.43 2.23
N ARG A 45 10.64 5.49 3.00
CA ARG A 45 11.59 6.54 2.60
C ARG A 45 13.01 6.00 2.47
N ALA A 46 13.46 5.18 3.42
CA ALA A 46 14.77 4.53 3.36
C ALA A 46 14.93 3.65 2.11
N GLY A 47 13.83 3.08 1.62
CA GLY A 47 13.79 2.31 0.37
C GLY A 47 13.71 3.15 -0.91
N GLY A 48 13.63 4.48 -0.84
CA GLY A 48 13.63 5.36 -2.02
C GLY A 48 12.43 5.17 -2.96
N VAL A 49 11.25 4.83 -2.42
CA VAL A 49 10.07 4.52 -3.25
C VAL A 49 9.53 5.74 -3.97
N GLY A 50 9.13 5.59 -5.24
CA GLY A 50 8.49 6.67 -6.02
C GLY A 50 6.98 6.80 -5.81
N PHE A 51 6.33 5.76 -5.28
CA PHE A 51 4.92 5.74 -4.88
C PHE A 51 4.67 4.55 -3.94
N VAL A 52 3.51 4.55 -3.28
CA VAL A 52 3.12 3.49 -2.34
C VAL A 52 1.75 2.93 -2.70
N VAL A 53 1.65 1.60 -2.69
CA VAL A 53 0.36 0.90 -2.76
C VAL A 53 0.10 0.18 -1.45
N LEU A 54 -1.08 0.42 -0.88
CA LEU A 54 -1.68 -0.33 0.21
C LEU A 54 -2.36 -1.58 -0.40
N ASP A 55 -1.61 -2.68 -0.43
CA ASP A 55 -1.91 -3.91 -1.19
C ASP A 55 -2.66 -4.92 -0.31
N CYS A 56 -3.85 -4.53 0.14
CA CYS A 56 -4.80 -5.39 0.82
C CYS A 56 -6.18 -4.73 0.81
N ILE A 57 -7.23 -5.53 0.62
CA ILE A 57 -8.63 -5.06 0.69
C ILE A 57 -9.02 -4.49 2.06
N GLY A 58 -8.31 -4.86 3.11
CA GLY A 58 -8.58 -4.39 4.48
C GLY A 58 -8.12 -2.95 4.75
N PHE A 59 -7.27 -2.37 3.91
CA PHE A 59 -6.79 -1.00 4.13
C PHE A 59 -7.88 0.04 3.89
N GLN A 60 -7.91 1.06 4.74
CA GLN A 60 -8.91 2.13 4.71
C GLN A 60 -8.33 3.43 4.17
N ARG A 61 -9.23 4.33 3.73
CA ARG A 61 -8.87 5.68 3.28
C ARG A 61 -8.09 6.46 4.35
N SER A 62 -8.46 6.33 5.62
CA SER A 62 -7.77 6.99 6.74
C SER A 62 -6.29 6.62 6.83
N GLN A 63 -5.94 5.35 6.60
CA GLN A 63 -4.55 4.89 6.59
C GLN A 63 -3.78 5.45 5.39
N ARG A 64 -4.44 5.54 4.23
CA ARG A 64 -3.88 6.24 3.07
C ARG A 64 -3.61 7.69 3.36
N ASP A 65 -4.58 8.41 3.92
CA ASP A 65 -4.47 9.84 4.22
C ASP A 65 -3.34 10.10 5.22
N ALA A 66 -3.25 9.28 6.27
CA ALA A 66 -2.17 9.37 7.26
C ALA A 66 -0.79 9.10 6.65
N LEU A 67 -0.67 8.11 5.78
CA LEU A 67 0.61 7.79 5.12
C LEU A 67 0.96 8.83 4.05
N GLN A 68 -0.02 9.38 3.34
CA GLN A 68 0.16 10.45 2.37
C GLN A 68 0.62 11.74 3.04
N ALA A 69 0.12 12.05 4.24
CA ALA A 69 0.58 13.20 5.02
C ALA A 69 2.02 13.01 5.54
N ALA A 70 2.48 11.77 5.68
CA ALA A 70 3.83 11.46 6.10
C ALA A 70 4.83 11.36 4.94
N LEU A 71 4.39 11.17 3.69
CA LEU A 71 5.26 10.89 2.56
C LEU A 71 5.11 11.92 1.45
N ASP A 72 6.23 12.29 0.83
CA ASP A 72 6.26 13.19 -0.34
C ASP A 72 5.95 12.48 -1.67
N VAL A 73 5.41 11.25 -1.60
CA VAL A 73 5.09 10.42 -2.77
C VAL A 73 3.62 9.99 -2.77
N PRO A 74 3.02 9.72 -3.93
CA PRO A 74 1.62 9.30 -4.00
C PRO A 74 1.35 7.99 -3.25
N VAL A 75 0.23 7.93 -2.54
CA VAL A 75 -0.25 6.72 -1.85
C VAL A 75 -1.61 6.28 -2.42
N ILE A 76 -1.68 5.04 -2.90
CA ILE A 76 -2.86 4.43 -3.51
C ILE A 76 -3.38 3.29 -2.62
N VAL A 77 -4.71 3.13 -2.52
CA VAL A 77 -5.34 1.96 -1.90
C VAL A 77 -5.97 1.10 -2.98
N ALA A 78 -5.59 -0.18 -3.03
CA ALA A 78 -6.00 -1.09 -4.10
C ALA A 78 -7.54 -1.23 -4.18
N ASN A 79 -8.24 -1.33 -3.04
CA ASN A 79 -9.70 -1.46 -3.01
C ASN A 79 -10.43 -0.22 -3.56
N LEU A 80 -9.95 0.99 -3.26
CA LEU A 80 -10.54 2.23 -3.77
C LEU A 80 -10.30 2.39 -5.27
N LEU A 81 -9.16 1.91 -5.78
CA LEU A 81 -8.90 1.87 -7.22
C LEU A 81 -9.91 0.96 -7.93
N VAL A 82 -10.14 -0.25 -7.41
CA VAL A 82 -11.16 -1.16 -7.94
C VAL A 82 -12.54 -0.51 -7.94
N ALA A 83 -12.94 0.13 -6.83
CA ALA A 83 -14.23 0.83 -6.75
C ALA A 83 -14.37 1.94 -7.81
N ARG A 84 -13.29 2.70 -8.09
CA ARG A 84 -13.29 3.73 -9.14
C ARG A 84 -13.41 3.14 -10.54
N VAL A 85 -12.72 2.04 -10.83
CA VAL A 85 -12.84 1.34 -12.13
C VAL A 85 -14.27 0.82 -12.32
N VAL A 86 -14.87 0.23 -11.28
CA VAL A 86 -16.26 -0.24 -11.36
C VAL A 86 -17.23 0.91 -11.57
N ALA A 87 -17.07 2.03 -10.87
CA ALA A 87 -17.91 3.21 -11.06
C ALA A 87 -17.84 3.74 -12.50
N GLU A 88 -16.65 3.75 -13.10
CA GLU A 88 -16.47 4.14 -14.51
C GLU A 88 -17.24 3.22 -15.46
N LEU A 89 -17.13 1.90 -15.28
CA LEU A 89 -17.82 0.91 -16.10
C LEU A 89 -19.35 1.01 -16.00
N LEU A 90 -19.87 1.44 -14.85
CA LEU A 90 -21.31 1.61 -14.60
C LEU A 90 -21.84 2.99 -14.96
N SER A 91 -20.96 3.96 -15.28
CA SER A 91 -21.35 5.31 -15.70
C SER A 91 -21.61 5.41 -17.20
N THR A 92 -21.74 4.25 -17.88
CA THR A 92 -22.17 4.10 -19.27
C THR A 92 -23.68 3.91 -19.32
#